data_AF-A0A536Z9W1-F1
#
_entry.id   AF-A0A536Z9W1-F1
#
_cell.length_a   1.000
_cell.length_b   1.000
_cell.length_c   1.000
_cell.angle_alpha   90.00
_cell.angle_beta   90.00
_cell.angle_gamma   90.00
#
_symmetry.space_group_name_H-M   'P 1'
#
loop_
_entity.id
_entity.type
_entity.pdbx_description
1 polymer ?
#
loop_
_entity_poly.entity_id
_entity_poly.type
_entity_poly.pdbx_seq_one_letter_code
_entity_poly.pdbx_strand_id
1 'polypeptide(L)'
;MIHHIVRGTQNRDIAEKFLDLYLDPELQYEHARATGVVPVQPTAVKKLSTDPENKDVLPFEYIDNLYVVDFTKVNLPRWRTAWTKDVSRS
;
A
#
# COMPACT_ATOMS: atom_id res chain seq x y z
N MET A 1 -7.75 13.19 -7.73
CA MET A 1 -8.38 13.41 -6.41
C MET A 1 -8.44 12.04 -5.73
N ILE A 2 -7.84 11.88 -4.54
CA ILE A 2 -7.66 10.57 -3.89
C ILE A 2 -9.03 9.96 -3.60
N HIS A 3 -9.28 8.76 -4.15
CA HIS A 3 -10.61 8.13 -4.24
C HIS A 3 -11.05 7.36 -2.98
N HIS A 4 -10.46 7.61 -1.80
CA HIS A 4 -10.60 6.72 -0.64
C HIS A 4 -11.30 7.32 0.59
N ILE A 5 -11.85 8.53 0.48
CA ILE A 5 -12.74 9.08 1.52
C ILE A 5 -14.18 8.70 1.19
N VAL A 6 -14.88 8.09 2.15
CA VAL A 6 -16.28 7.67 1.98
C VAL A 6 -17.14 8.86 1.55
N ARG A 7 -17.84 8.69 0.42
CA ARG A 7 -18.70 9.74 -0.13
C ARG A 7 -19.79 10.12 0.88
N GLY A 8 -19.93 11.41 1.13
CA GLY A 8 -20.95 11.94 2.05
C GLY A 8 -20.58 11.85 3.53
N THR A 9 -19.34 11.49 3.86
CA THR A 9 -18.86 11.57 5.25
C THR A 9 -19.00 13.00 5.79
N GLN A 10 -19.47 13.12 7.03
CA GLN A 10 -19.54 14.40 7.74
C GLN A 10 -18.17 14.86 8.24
N ASN A 11 -17.19 13.95 8.31
CA ASN A 11 -15.86 14.19 8.85
C ASN A 11 -14.80 14.36 7.75
N ARG A 12 -15.17 14.95 6.61
CA ARG A 12 -14.28 15.01 5.44
C ARG A 12 -12.95 15.71 5.76
N ASP A 13 -13.01 16.87 6.39
CA ASP A 13 -11.83 17.67 6.69
C ASP A 13 -10.86 16.93 7.64
N ILE A 14 -11.40 16.13 8.56
CA ILE A 14 -10.61 15.31 9.48
C ILE A 14 -9.97 14.15 8.73
N ALA A 15 -10.71 13.50 7.83
CA ALA A 15 -10.19 12.41 7.02
C ALA A 15 -9.07 12.87 6.09
N GLU A 16 -9.18 14.06 5.50
CA GLU A 16 -8.12 14.65 4.67
C GLU A 16 -6.86 14.93 5.51
N LYS A 17 -7.01 15.56 6.69
CA LYS A 17 -5.89 15.79 7.62
C LYS A 17 -5.22 14.50 8.10
N PHE A 18 -6.00 13.44 8.32
CA PHE A 18 -5.46 12.14 8.68
C PHE A 18 -4.63 11.55 7.54
N LEU A 19 -5.09 11.65 6.29
CA LEU A 19 -4.33 11.18 5.14
C LEU A 19 -3.02 11.95 4.98
N ASP A 20 -3.04 13.27 5.15
CA ASP A 20 -1.83 14.10 5.11
C ASP A 20 -0.83 13.67 6.19
N LEU A 21 -1.31 13.43 7.41
CA LEU A 21 -0.49 12.94 8.52
C LEU A 21 0.05 11.53 8.25
N TYR A 22 -0.78 10.61 7.75
CA TYR A 22 -0.36 9.24 7.44
C TYR A 22 0.66 9.19 6.30
N LEU A 23 0.61 10.15 5.38
CA LEU A 23 1.59 10.30 4.31
C LEU A 23 2.83 11.07 4.75
N ASP A 24 2.96 11.50 6.00
CA ASP A 24 4.21 12.05 6.51
C ASP A 24 5.34 11.01 6.43
N PRO A 25 6.57 11.38 5.99
CA PRO A 25 7.68 10.45 5.86
C PRO A 25 8.06 9.73 7.16
N GLU A 26 8.01 10.40 8.31
CA GLU A 26 8.41 9.78 9.58
C GLU A 26 7.36 8.79 10.04
N LEU A 27 6.08 9.14 9.90
CA LEU A 27 4.98 8.25 10.27
C LEU A 27 4.92 7.02 9.35
N GLN A 28 5.15 7.19 8.04
CA GLN A 28 5.33 6.08 7.11
C GLN A 28 6.49 5.16 7.50
N TYR A 29 7.62 5.73 7.92
CA TYR A 29 8.76 4.95 8.40
C TYR A 29 8.41 4.12 9.65
N GLU A 30 7.86 4.76 10.68
CA GLU A 30 7.53 4.06 11.94
C GLU A 30 6.48 2.96 11.71
N HIS A 31 5.46 3.24 10.90
CA HIS A 31 4.46 2.24 10.54
C HIS A 31 5.08 1.06 9.78
N ALA A 32 5.90 1.34 8.77
CA ALA A 32 6.54 0.33 7.95
C ALA A 32 7.53 -0.53 8.76
N ARG A 33 8.34 0.10 9.60
CA ARG A 33 9.27 -0.57 10.53
C ARG A 33 8.56 -1.54 11.46
N ALA A 34 7.40 -1.16 11.99
CA ALA A 34 6.64 -1.98 12.91
C ALA A 34 5.85 -3.13 12.24
N THR A 35 5.55 -3.02 10.94
CA THR A 35 4.62 -3.93 10.25
C THR A 35 5.25 -4.75 9.12
N GLY A 36 6.49 -4.46 8.73
CA GLY A 36 7.16 -5.17 7.65
C GLY A 36 6.55 -4.90 6.28
N VAL A 37 6.03 -3.68 6.05
CA VAL A 37 5.55 -3.25 4.73
C VAL A 37 6.53 -2.25 4.12
N VAL A 38 6.53 -2.13 2.79
CA VAL A 38 7.30 -1.09 2.10
C VAL A 38 6.49 0.21 2.10
N PRO A 39 7.02 1.33 2.63
CA PRO A 39 6.30 2.59 2.66
C PRO A 39 6.18 3.19 1.26
N VAL A 40 5.13 3.98 1.02
CA VAL A 40 4.95 4.67 -0.28
C VAL A 40 5.76 5.96 -0.37
N GLN A 41 6.18 6.52 0.77
CA GLN A 41 6.98 7.74 0.80
C GLN A 41 8.45 7.46 0.50
N PRO A 42 9.05 8.07 -0.56
CA PRO A 42 10.44 7.78 -0.94
C PRO A 42 11.48 8.03 0.15
N THR A 43 11.27 9.06 0.98
CA THR A 43 12.18 9.35 2.11
C THR A 43 12.11 8.27 3.18
N ALA A 44 10.92 7.74 3.45
CA ALA A 44 10.73 6.63 4.38
C ALA A 44 11.36 5.34 3.85
N VAL A 45 11.24 5.07 2.54
CA VAL A 45 11.90 3.94 1.87
C VAL A 45 13.41 3.98 2.07
N LYS A 46 14.06 5.14 1.82
CA LYS A 46 15.51 5.31 2.00
C LYS A 46 15.96 5.12 3.45
N LYS A 47 15.16 5.57 4.41
CA LYS A 47 15.46 5.39 5.83
C LYS A 47 15.36 3.90 6.20
N LEU A 48 14.26 3.26 5.82
CA LEU A 48 13.98 1.86 6.13
C LEU A 48 14.93 0.87 5.41
N SER A 49 15.46 1.22 4.24
CA SER A 49 16.47 0.40 3.54
C SER A 49 17.80 0.28 4.27
N THR A 50 18.00 1.07 5.33
CA THR A 50 19.17 1.00 6.20
C THR A 50 18.84 0.53 7.62
N ASP A 51 17.56 0.26 7.90
CA ASP A 51 17.11 -0.23 9.20
C ASP A 51 17.64 -1.65 9.46
N PRO A 52 18.27 -1.93 10.61
CA PRO A 52 18.90 -3.23 10.88
C PRO A 52 17.95 -4.43 10.84
N GLU A 53 16.67 -4.22 11.15
CA GLU A 53 15.69 -5.31 11.23
C GLU A 53 15.01 -5.55 9.87
N ASN A 54 14.86 -4.50 9.05
CA ASN A 54 14.06 -4.55 7.84
C ASN A 54 14.87 -4.61 6.54
N LYS A 55 16.12 -4.13 6.54
CA LYS A 55 16.93 -3.98 5.31
C LYS A 55 17.08 -5.28 4.50
N ASP A 56 17.16 -6.43 5.19
CA ASP A 56 17.43 -7.74 4.57
C ASP A 56 16.13 -8.57 4.35
N VAL A 57 15.00 -8.13 4.91
CA VAL A 57 13.71 -8.82 4.82
C VAL A 57 12.81 -8.20 3.76
N LEU A 58 12.93 -6.88 3.57
CA LEU A 58 12.16 -6.14 2.58
C LEU A 58 12.92 -6.03 1.25
N PRO A 59 12.19 -5.95 0.13
CA PRO A 59 12.76 -6.10 -1.22
C PRO A 59 13.44 -4.82 -1.73
N PHE A 60 14.19 -4.08 -0.91
CA PHE A 60 14.72 -2.75 -1.29
C PHE A 60 15.69 -2.80 -2.48
N GLU A 61 16.54 -3.82 -2.56
CA GLU A 61 17.54 -3.95 -3.63
C GLU A 61 16.93 -4.19 -5.02
N TYR A 62 15.71 -4.72 -5.08
CA TYR A 62 15.03 -5.10 -6.31
C TYR A 62 13.61 -4.55 -6.36
N ILE A 63 13.31 -3.49 -5.60
CA ILE A 63 11.98 -2.89 -5.51
C ILE A 63 11.46 -2.46 -6.89
N ASP A 64 12.36 -1.95 -7.73
CA ASP A 64 12.06 -1.52 -9.10
C ASP A 64 11.78 -2.69 -10.06
N ASN A 65 12.16 -3.91 -9.67
CA ASN A 65 11.92 -5.14 -10.45
C ASN A 65 10.64 -5.88 -10.01
N LEU A 66 9.89 -5.35 -9.04
CA LEU A 66 8.64 -5.95 -8.59
C LEU A 66 7.51 -5.70 -9.59
N TYR A 67 6.63 -6.69 -9.73
CA TYR A 67 5.40 -6.51 -10.48
C TYR A 67 4.46 -5.56 -9.74
N VAL A 68 4.09 -4.46 -10.39
CA VAL A 68 3.06 -3.54 -9.91
C VAL A 68 1.75 -3.88 -10.60
N VAL A 69 0.71 -4.13 -9.81
CA VAL A 69 -0.64 -4.40 -10.34
C VAL A 69 -1.23 -3.09 -10.87
N ASP A 70 -1.47 -3.04 -12.17
CA ASP A 70 -2.26 -1.98 -12.79
C ASP A 70 -3.76 -2.25 -12.60
N PHE A 71 -4.32 -1.77 -11.49
CA PHE A 71 -5.74 -1.95 -11.15
C PHE A 71 -6.70 -1.36 -12.18
N THR A 72 -6.25 -0.44 -13.07
CA THR A 72 -7.11 0.10 -14.14
C THR A 72 -7.39 -0.94 -15.23
N LYS A 73 -6.54 -1.95 -15.36
CA LYS A 73 -6.67 -3.06 -16.31
C LYS A 73 -7.33 -4.30 -15.70
N VAL A 74 -7.55 -4.32 -14.39
CA VAL A 74 -8.13 -5.46 -13.69
C VAL A 74 -9.65 -5.37 -13.67
N ASN A 75 -10.31 -6.26 -14.43
CA ASN A 75 -11.74 -6.48 -14.28
C ASN A 75 -12.01 -7.38 -13.06
N LEU A 76 -12.06 -6.76 -11.87
CA LEU A 76 -12.25 -7.47 -10.59
C LEU A 76 -13.51 -8.35 -10.56
N PRO A 77 -14.69 -7.92 -11.04
CA PRO A 77 -15.87 -8.79 -11.09
C PRO A 77 -15.65 -10.05 -11.92
N ARG A 78 -15.12 -9.90 -13.15
CA ARG A 78 -14.85 -11.05 -14.04
C ARG A 78 -13.84 -12.01 -13.43
N TRP A 79 -12.75 -11.48 -12.87
CA TRP A 79 -11.73 -12.29 -12.23
C TRP A 79 -12.29 -13.09 -11.04
N ARG A 80 -13.08 -12.45 -10.17
CA ARG A 80 -13.74 -13.12 -9.04
C ARG A 80 -14.68 -14.24 -9.49
N THR A 81 -15.50 -14.00 -10.50
CA THR A 81 -16.42 -15.03 -11.04
C THR A 81 -15.66 -16.23 -11.61
N ALA A 82 -14.56 -16.00 -12.34
CA ALA A 82 -13.74 -17.07 -12.87
C ALA A 82 -13.13 -17.89 -11.72
N TRP A 83 -12.49 -17.22 -10.75
CA TRP A 83 -11.88 -17.86 -9.59
C TRP A 83 -12.85 -18.74 -8.80
N THR A 84 -14.05 -18.22 -8.48
CA THR A 84 -15.06 -18.99 -7.73
C THR A 84 -15.48 -20.25 -8.49
N LYS A 85 -15.65 -20.17 -9.81
CA LYS A 85 -15.99 -21.35 -10.63
C LYS A 85 -14.87 -22.38 -10.62
N ASP A 86 -13.63 -21.94 -10.77
CA ASP A 86 -12.48 -22.84 -10.87
C ASP A 86 -12.18 -23.54 -9.54
N VAL A 87 -12.19 -22.80 -8.42
CA VAL A 87 -11.98 -23.38 -7.09
C VAL A 87 -13.12 -24.32 -6.69
N SER A 88 -14.37 -24.02 -7.03
CA SER A 88 -15.51 -24.90 -6.72
C SER A 88 -15.53 -26.23 -7.48
N ARG A 89 -14.67 -26.38 -8.49
CA ARG A 89 -14.49 -27.62 -9.28
C ARG A 89 -13.31 -28.47 -8.80
N SER A 90 -12.54 -27.98 -7.82
CA SER A 90 -11.36 -28.65 -7.25
C SER A 90 -11.73 -29.55 -6.07
#